data_AF-A0A661GT00-F1
#
_entry.id   AF-A0A661GT00-F1
#
_cell.length_a   1.000
_cell.length_b   1.000
_cell.length_c   1.000
_cell.angle_alpha   90.00
_cell.angle_beta   90.00
_cell.angle_gamma   90.00
#
_symmetry.space_group_name_H-M   'P 1'
#
loop_
_entity.id
_entity.type
_entity.pdbx_description
1 polymer ?
#
loop_
_entity_poly.entity_id
_entity_poly.type
_entity_poly.pdbx_seq_one_letter_code
_entity_poly.pdbx_strand_id
1 'polypeptide(L)'
;MMNRAITQCQITIKHTITFFTLMMLFTVSVNAAQIPDPALSQKKAIDQMHNKLHNEQASAKEKETQVLKELNEITINENIKLEDINAKIDELMAAKTEIMRLRYAHLVEMRKILSDDQKIDYDKALLQRSTVK
;
A
#
# COMPACT_ATOMS: atom_id res chain seq x y z
N MET A 1 -37.67 59.34 29.55
CA MET A 1 -36.48 58.48 29.79
C MET A 1 -36.61 57.08 29.16
N MET A 2 -37.41 56.90 28.08
CA MET A 2 -37.74 55.58 27.51
C MET A 2 -37.13 55.31 26.11
N ASN A 3 -36.57 56.32 25.45
CA ASN A 3 -36.01 56.18 24.09
C ASN A 3 -34.55 55.72 24.03
N ARG A 4 -33.82 55.70 25.16
CA ARG A 4 -32.38 55.35 25.17
C ARG A 4 -32.15 53.84 25.22
N ALA A 5 -33.05 53.09 25.85
CA ALA A 5 -32.94 51.64 26.02
C ALA A 5 -33.21 50.86 24.72
N ILE A 6 -34.13 51.35 23.87
CA ILE A 6 -34.50 50.70 22.61
C ILE A 6 -33.34 50.77 21.60
N THR A 7 -32.64 51.91 21.53
CA THR A 7 -31.50 52.11 20.62
C THR A 7 -30.28 51.27 21.00
N GLN A 8 -30.03 51.08 22.31
CA GLN A 8 -28.95 50.21 22.79
C GLN A 8 -29.20 48.74 22.47
N CYS A 9 -30.44 48.25 22.61
CA CYS A 9 -30.80 46.87 22.27
C CYS A 9 -30.61 46.57 20.77
N GLN A 10 -30.90 47.53 19.89
CA GLN A 10 -30.72 47.36 18.44
C GLN A 10 -29.25 47.36 17.99
N ILE A 11 -28.38 48.13 18.67
CA ILE A 11 -26.94 48.16 18.36
C ILE A 11 -26.26 46.85 18.76
N THR A 12 -26.62 46.30 19.92
CA THR A 12 -26.06 45.03 20.42
C THR A 12 -26.42 43.87 19.50
N ILE A 13 -27.69 43.75 19.07
CA ILE A 13 -28.14 42.68 18.15
C ILE A 13 -27.39 42.72 16.81
N LYS A 14 -27.18 43.92 16.25
CA LYS A 14 -26.45 44.06 14.97
C LYS A 14 -24.99 43.60 15.08
N HIS A 15 -24.30 43.92 16.18
CA HIS A 15 -22.91 43.52 16.40
C HIS A 15 -22.75 42.02 16.65
N THR A 16 -23.71 41.39 17.34
CA THR A 16 -23.67 39.94 17.57
C THR A 16 -23.85 39.15 16.27
N ILE A 17 -24.70 39.63 15.35
CA ILE A 17 -24.95 39.00 14.06
C ILE A 17 -23.74 39.15 13.11
N THR A 18 -23.10 40.31 13.05
CA THR A 18 -21.85 40.49 12.27
C THR A 18 -20.69 39.67 12.82
N PHE A 19 -20.58 39.51 14.15
CA PHE A 19 -19.54 38.69 14.75
C PHE A 19 -19.73 37.21 14.44
N PHE A 20 -20.97 36.71 14.47
CA PHE A 20 -21.28 35.31 14.16
C PHE A 20 -21.05 34.97 12.67
N THR A 21 -21.38 35.90 11.76
CA THR A 21 -21.12 35.72 10.32
C THR A 21 -19.64 35.79 9.97
N LEU A 22 -18.87 36.63 10.65
CA LEU A 22 -17.41 36.68 10.48
C LEU A 22 -16.74 35.40 11.01
N MET A 23 -17.21 34.84 12.14
CA MET A 23 -16.65 33.61 12.70
C MET A 23 -16.93 32.38 11.83
N MET A 24 -18.10 32.30 11.18
CA MET A 24 -18.41 31.23 10.22
C MET A 24 -17.46 31.24 9.01
N LEU A 25 -17.07 32.41 8.49
CA LEU A 25 -16.13 32.52 7.37
C LEU A 25 -14.72 32.02 7.72
N PHE A 26 -14.29 32.12 8.97
CA PHE A 26 -12.99 31.59 9.41
C PHE A 26 -12.99 30.08 9.64
N THR A 27 -14.15 29.45 9.91
CA THR A 27 -14.22 27.99 10.09
C THR A 27 -14.22 27.18 8.78
N VAL A 28 -14.62 27.79 7.66
CA VAL A 28 -14.59 27.12 6.34
C VAL A 28 -13.16 26.98 5.82
N SER A 29 -12.31 28.00 6.02
CA SER A 29 -10.93 28.03 5.55
C SER A 29 -10.01 27.04 6.29
N VAL A 30 -10.29 26.73 7.56
CA VAL A 30 -9.48 25.79 8.37
C VAL A 30 -9.77 24.33 7.99
N ASN A 31 -10.98 24.01 7.54
CA ASN A 31 -11.32 22.65 7.10
C ASN A 31 -10.79 22.32 5.69
N ALA A 32 -10.56 23.31 4.83
CA ALA A 32 -10.03 23.09 3.47
C ALA A 32 -8.57 22.62 3.45
N ALA A 33 -7.79 22.89 4.52
CA ALA A 33 -6.40 22.45 4.65
C ALA A 33 -6.26 20.98 5.10
N GLN A 34 -7.38 20.29 5.38
CA GLN A 34 -7.38 18.97 6.03
C GLN A 34 -8.03 17.87 5.17
N ILE A 35 -8.14 18.09 3.85
CA ILE A 35 -8.46 17.01 2.92
C ILE A 35 -7.15 16.27 2.63
N PRO A 36 -6.92 15.07 3.19
CA PRO A 36 -5.73 14.30 2.85
C PRO A 36 -5.74 14.03 1.36
N ASP A 37 -4.65 14.39 0.68
CA ASP A 37 -4.46 14.12 -0.75
C ASP A 37 -4.67 12.61 -0.98
N PRO A 38 -5.71 12.21 -1.73
CA PRO A 38 -5.99 10.80 -2.02
C PRO A 38 -4.79 10.07 -2.63
N ALA A 39 -3.96 10.78 -3.40
CA ALA A 39 -2.75 10.21 -3.98
C ALA A 39 -1.68 9.90 -2.93
N LEU A 40 -1.49 10.77 -1.93
CA LEU A 40 -0.55 10.51 -0.82
C LEU A 40 -1.02 9.34 0.05
N SER A 41 -2.33 9.24 0.29
CA SER A 41 -2.93 8.13 1.05
C SER A 41 -2.75 6.79 0.31
N GLN A 42 -3.04 6.77 -0.99
CA GLN A 42 -2.89 5.57 -1.83
C GLN A 42 -1.42 5.14 -1.94
N LYS A 43 -0.49 6.08 -2.13
CA LYS A 43 0.95 5.79 -2.15
C LYS A 43 1.40 5.13 -0.84
N LYS A 44 0.98 5.66 0.31
CA LYS A 44 1.31 5.07 1.61
C LYS A 44 0.78 3.65 1.75
N ALA A 45 -0.45 3.39 1.28
CA ALA A 45 -1.01 2.04 1.27
C ALA A 45 -0.19 1.08 0.39
N ILE A 46 0.20 1.52 -0.83
CA ILE A 46 1.08 0.75 -1.71
C ILE A 46 2.43 0.45 -1.04
N ASP A 47 3.07 1.44 -0.43
CA ASP A 47 4.35 1.27 0.27
C ASP A 47 4.23 0.24 1.42
N GLN A 48 3.14 0.28 2.19
CA GLN A 48 2.86 -0.71 3.22
C GLN A 48 2.67 -2.13 2.66
N MET A 49 1.97 -2.25 1.53
CA MET A 49 1.76 -3.53 0.87
C MET A 49 3.07 -4.14 0.35
N HIS A 50 3.97 -3.32 -0.20
CA HIS A 50 5.30 -3.79 -0.61
C HIS A 50 6.15 -4.26 0.57
N ASN A 51 6.16 -3.50 1.67
CA ASN A 51 6.87 -3.90 2.89
C ASN A 51 6.33 -5.21 3.46
N LYS A 52 5.00 -5.39 3.44
CA LYS A 52 4.37 -6.65 3.85
C LYS A 52 4.83 -7.82 2.98
N LEU A 53 4.80 -7.67 1.65
CA LEU A 53 5.29 -8.73 0.75
C LEU A 53 6.77 -9.06 1.01
N HIS A 54 7.60 -8.05 1.24
CA HIS A 54 9.02 -8.26 1.54
C HIS A 54 9.20 -9.12 2.79
N ASN A 55 8.49 -8.78 3.87
CA ASN A 55 8.53 -9.53 5.12
C ASN A 55 7.99 -10.96 4.96
N GLU A 56 6.86 -11.13 4.26
CA GLU A 56 6.25 -12.44 4.03
C GLU A 56 7.12 -13.36 3.17
N GLN A 57 7.87 -12.81 2.21
CA GLN A 57 8.79 -13.58 1.37
C GLN A 57 10.16 -13.86 2.02
N ALA A 58 10.52 -13.19 3.12
CA ALA A 58 11.88 -13.22 3.66
C ALA A 58 12.36 -14.65 3.95
N SER A 59 11.58 -15.41 4.73
CA SER A 59 11.94 -16.79 5.09
C SER A 59 12.01 -17.71 3.86
N ALA A 60 11.09 -17.57 2.91
CA ALA A 60 11.10 -18.39 1.70
C ALA A 60 12.31 -18.09 0.80
N LYS A 61 12.75 -16.83 0.72
CA LYS A 61 13.97 -16.42 -0.02
C LYS A 61 15.26 -16.88 0.65
N GLU A 62 15.31 -16.83 1.98
CA GLU A 62 16.42 -17.41 2.75
C GLU A 62 16.51 -18.92 2.49
N LYS A 63 15.36 -19.62 2.54
CA LYS A 63 15.30 -21.05 2.25
C LYS A 63 15.67 -21.38 0.81
N GLU A 64 15.17 -20.63 -0.18
CA GLU A 64 15.57 -20.80 -1.58
C GLU A 64 17.08 -20.71 -1.74
N THR A 65 17.70 -19.68 -1.13
CA THR A 65 19.15 -19.46 -1.20
C THR A 65 19.92 -20.58 -0.53
N GLN A 66 19.50 -20.99 0.66
CA GLN A 66 20.14 -22.05 1.43
C GLN A 66 20.05 -23.40 0.73
N VAL A 67 18.87 -23.80 0.26
CA VAL A 67 18.66 -25.09 -0.42
C VAL A 67 19.39 -25.12 -1.76
N LEU A 68 19.43 -24.00 -2.50
CA LEU A 68 20.21 -23.93 -3.74
C LEU A 68 21.71 -24.13 -3.47
N LYS A 69 22.24 -23.54 -2.39
CA LYS A 69 23.61 -23.76 -1.97
C LYS A 69 23.85 -25.23 -1.62
N GLU A 70 22.99 -25.84 -0.81
CA GLU A 70 23.08 -27.25 -0.44
C GLU A 70 23.01 -28.17 -1.67
N LEU A 71 22.11 -27.88 -2.63
CA LEU A 71 22.02 -28.61 -3.89
C LEU A 71 23.34 -28.55 -4.67
N ASN A 72 23.96 -27.37 -4.76
CA ASN A 72 25.26 -27.23 -5.39
C ASN A 72 26.37 -27.99 -4.63
N GLU A 73 26.33 -28.03 -3.30
CA GLU A 73 27.30 -28.77 -2.48
C GLU A 73 27.16 -30.29 -2.63
N ILE A 74 25.94 -30.84 -2.71
CA ILE A 74 25.77 -32.29 -2.88
C ILE A 74 26.16 -32.76 -4.29
N THR A 75 26.05 -31.90 -5.31
CA THR A 75 26.36 -32.29 -6.70
C THR A 75 27.85 -32.51 -6.98
N ILE A 76 28.74 -32.04 -6.11
CA ILE A 76 30.19 -32.29 -6.22
C ILE A 76 30.65 -33.52 -5.41
N ASN A 77 29.73 -34.23 -4.75
CA ASN A 77 30.05 -35.44 -4.00
C ASN A 77 30.06 -36.68 -4.92
N GLU A 78 31.14 -37.45 -4.90
CA GLU A 78 31.34 -38.63 -5.76
C GLU A 78 30.32 -39.75 -5.54
N ASN A 79 29.71 -39.84 -4.36
CA ASN A 79 28.78 -40.91 -3.99
C ASN A 79 27.31 -40.45 -3.90
N ILE A 80 26.99 -39.28 -4.46
CA ILE A 80 25.63 -38.76 -4.41
C ILE A 80 24.68 -39.62 -5.25
N LYS A 81 23.47 -39.82 -4.74
CA LYS A 81 22.41 -40.52 -5.47
C LYS A 81 21.44 -39.54 -6.11
N LEU A 82 20.84 -39.95 -7.22
CA LEU A 82 19.88 -39.11 -7.92
C LEU A 82 18.65 -38.81 -7.05
N GLU A 83 18.27 -39.72 -6.16
CA GLU A 83 17.17 -39.54 -5.22
C GLU A 83 17.42 -38.35 -4.27
N ASP A 84 18.67 -38.18 -3.79
CA ASP A 84 19.06 -37.08 -2.91
C ASP A 84 19.02 -35.72 -3.63
N ILE A 85 19.44 -35.71 -4.90
CA ILE A 85 19.35 -34.53 -5.78
C ILE A 85 17.89 -34.13 -5.99
N ASN A 86 17.03 -35.09 -6.34
CA ASN A 86 15.60 -34.84 -6.58
C ASN A 86 14.91 -34.33 -5.32
N ALA A 87 15.22 -34.89 -4.14
CA ALA A 87 14.69 -34.39 -2.88
C ALA A 87 15.07 -32.92 -2.62
N LYS A 88 16.33 -32.53 -2.90
CA LYS A 88 16.75 -31.13 -2.78
C LYS A 88 16.14 -30.21 -3.81
N ILE A 89 15.89 -30.70 -5.04
CA ILE A 89 15.13 -29.97 -6.05
C ILE A 89 13.69 -29.72 -5.56
N ASP A 90 13.03 -30.72 -4.96
CA ASP A 90 11.67 -30.56 -4.43
C ASP A 90 11.63 -29.52 -3.30
N GLU A 91 12.62 -29.52 -2.40
CA GLU A 91 12.76 -28.50 -1.36
C GLU A 91 12.93 -27.08 -1.94
N LEU A 92 13.77 -26.95 -2.98
CA LEU A 92 13.99 -25.68 -3.69
C LEU A 92 12.71 -25.20 -4.37
N MET A 93 12.01 -26.11 -5.03
CA MET A 93 10.76 -25.81 -5.74
C MET A 93 9.63 -25.45 -4.77
N ALA A 94 9.60 -26.03 -3.57
CA ALA A 94 8.66 -25.63 -2.54
C ALA A 94 8.87 -24.17 -2.11
N ALA A 95 10.13 -23.75 -1.89
CA ALA A 95 10.46 -22.36 -1.55
C ALA A 95 10.09 -21.38 -2.69
N LYS A 96 10.47 -21.72 -3.93
CA LYS A 96 10.12 -20.91 -5.12
C LYS A 96 8.61 -20.81 -5.34
N THR A 97 7.88 -21.90 -5.12
CA THR A 97 6.41 -21.92 -5.21
C THR A 97 5.78 -20.97 -4.22
N GLU A 98 6.27 -20.94 -2.98
CA GLU A 98 5.75 -20.02 -1.96
C GLU A 98 6.00 -18.55 -2.32
N ILE A 99 7.22 -18.22 -2.76
CA ILE A 99 7.55 -16.88 -3.25
C ILE A 99 6.61 -16.45 -4.37
N MET A 100 6.34 -17.36 -5.33
CA MET A 100 5.45 -17.09 -6.46
C MET A 100 4.00 -16.89 -6.01
N ARG A 101 3.48 -17.72 -5.10
CA ARG A 101 2.12 -17.56 -4.55
C ARG A 101 1.95 -16.21 -3.88
N LEU A 102 2.88 -15.83 -3.00
CA LEU A 102 2.88 -14.54 -2.31
C LEU A 102 2.95 -13.37 -3.31
N ARG A 103 3.80 -13.49 -4.34
CA ARG A 103 3.94 -12.45 -5.38
C ARG A 103 2.63 -12.24 -6.12
N TYR A 104 1.99 -13.30 -6.60
CA TYR A 104 0.75 -13.17 -7.39
C TYR A 104 -0.44 -12.76 -6.53
N ALA A 105 -0.52 -13.21 -5.27
CA ALA A 105 -1.50 -12.69 -4.31
C ALA A 105 -1.33 -11.17 -4.12
N HIS A 106 -0.10 -10.70 -3.93
CA HIS A 106 0.19 -9.28 -3.79
C HIS A 106 -0.19 -8.45 -5.03
N LEU A 107 0.03 -8.97 -6.25
CA LEU A 107 -0.40 -8.27 -7.48
C LEU A 107 -1.93 -8.09 -7.52
N VAL A 108 -2.68 -9.13 -7.13
CA VAL A 108 -4.15 -9.05 -7.04
C VAL A 108 -4.59 -8.03 -6.00
N GLU A 109 -3.96 -8.03 -4.81
CA GLU A 109 -4.28 -7.05 -3.77
C GLU A 109 -3.96 -5.62 -4.21
N MET A 110 -2.81 -5.39 -4.85
CA MET A 110 -2.43 -4.07 -5.37
C MET A 110 -3.49 -3.55 -6.34
N ARG A 111 -3.95 -4.40 -7.26
CA ARG A 111 -4.95 -4.03 -8.26
C ARG A 111 -6.28 -3.58 -7.62
N LYS A 112 -6.66 -4.12 -6.45
CA LYS A 112 -7.92 -3.78 -5.76
C LYS A 112 -7.97 -2.34 -5.27
N ILE A 113 -6.82 -1.74 -4.95
CA ILE A 113 -6.75 -0.37 -4.41
C ILE A 113 -6.55 0.71 -5.49
N LEU A 114 -6.42 0.30 -6.76
CA LEU A 114 -6.27 1.21 -7.88
C LEU A 114 -7.63 1.72 -8.37
N SER A 115 -7.65 2.94 -8.88
CA SER A 115 -8.78 3.45 -9.67
C SER A 115 -8.90 2.69 -10.99
N ASP A 116 -10.04 2.80 -11.66
CA ASP A 116 -10.26 2.11 -12.94
C ASP A 116 -9.30 2.59 -14.02
N ASP A 117 -8.97 3.89 -14.05
CA ASP A 117 -7.97 4.45 -14.96
C ASP A 117 -6.56 3.90 -14.66
N GLN A 118 -6.19 3.80 -13.38
CA GLN A 118 -4.89 3.27 -12.96
C GLN A 118 -4.72 1.77 -13.29
N LYS A 119 -5.83 1.00 -13.28
CA LYS A 119 -5.80 -0.43 -13.62
C LYS A 119 -5.36 -0.68 -15.06
N ILE A 120 -5.67 0.23 -16.00
CA ILE A 120 -5.33 0.07 -17.42
C ILE A 120 -3.81 -0.06 -17.61
N ASP A 121 -3.05 0.90 -17.07
CA ASP A 121 -1.59 0.90 -17.19
C ASP A 121 -0.96 -0.21 -16.34
N TYR A 122 -1.52 -0.49 -15.16
CA TYR A 122 -1.08 -1.58 -14.31
C TYR A 122 -1.20 -2.95 -15.00
N ASP A 123 -2.36 -3.23 -15.58
CA ASP A 123 -2.65 -4.49 -16.28
C ASP A 123 -1.77 -4.63 -17.52
N LYS A 124 -1.58 -3.56 -18.29
CA LYS A 124 -0.66 -3.53 -19.43
C LYS A 124 0.78 -3.85 -19.01
N ALA A 125 1.28 -3.22 -17.94
CA ALA A 125 2.61 -3.48 -17.41
C ALA A 125 2.76 -4.92 -16.91
N LEU A 126 1.71 -5.50 -16.32
CA LEU A 126 1.72 -6.89 -15.86
C LEU A 126 1.78 -7.88 -17.03
N LEU A 127 0.99 -7.68 -18.09
CA LEU A 127 0.96 -8.54 -19.27
C LEU A 127 2.27 -8.48 -20.08
N GLN A 128 2.99 -7.37 -20.05
CA GLN A 128 4.32 -7.26 -20.66
C GLN A 128 5.40 -8.07 -19.93
N ARG A 129 5.18 -8.48 -18.67
CA ARG A 129 6.14 -9.32 -17.95
C ARG A 129 6.16 -10.77 -18.44
N SER A 130 5.05 -11.26 -19.00
CA SER A 130 4.97 -12.61 -19.59
C SER A 130 5.58 -12.71 -20.98
N THR A 131 5.78 -11.59 -21.68
CA THR A 131 6.60 -11.54 -22.89
C THR A 131 8.08 -11.53 -22.50
N VAL A 132 8.55 -12.64 -21.95
CA VAL A 132 9.98 -12.96 -21.91
C VAL A 132 10.41 -13.11 -23.37
N LYS A 133 11.42 -12.33 -23.80
CA LYS A 133 12.05 -12.50 -25.11
C LYS A 133 12.83 -13.79 -25.17
#